data_AF-A0ABD5NY54-F1
#
_entry.id   AF-A0ABD5NY54-F1
#
_cell.length_a   1.000
_cell.length_b   1.000
_cell.length_c   1.000
_cell.angle_alpha   90.00
_cell.angle_beta   90.00
_cell.angle_gamma   90.00
#
_symmetry.space_group_name_H-M   'P 1'
#
loop_
_entity.id
_entity.type
_entity.pdbx_description
1 polymer ?
#
loop_
_entity_poly.entity_id
_entity_poly.type
_entity_poly.pdbx_seq_one_letter_code
_entity_poly.pdbx_strand_id
1 'polypeptide(L)'
;MHERTIGRPGTDRDPFETLVDVLTAATRYDLVLGIVPLAFTVALVVAHVAGVPLAWALALAAVVGLTAIADAVFLHPPVDQEVTDRSPTTQRPRERDRPT
;
A
#
# COMPACT_ATOMS: atom_id res chain seq x y z
N MET A 1 43.91 -21.36 6.41
CA MET A 1 43.52 -20.03 6.95
C MET A 1 42.01 -20.07 7.08
N HIS A 2 41.51 -20.16 8.32
CA HIS A 2 40.08 -20.34 8.61
C HIS A 2 39.43 -18.99 8.85
N GLU A 3 38.67 -18.50 7.89
CA GLU A 3 37.81 -17.35 8.12
C GLU A 3 36.40 -17.83 8.48
N ARG A 4 36.19 -17.85 9.80
CA ARG A 4 34.86 -17.78 10.42
C ARG A 4 34.40 -16.33 10.32
N THR A 5 33.35 -16.08 9.54
CA THR A 5 32.56 -14.85 9.68
C THR A 5 31.08 -15.19 9.61
N ILE A 6 30.62 -15.92 10.63
CA ILE A 6 29.20 -15.98 10.98
C ILE A 6 28.84 -14.63 11.60
N GLY A 7 28.68 -13.62 10.73
CA GLY A 7 28.10 -12.33 11.08
C GLY A 7 26.63 -12.35 10.69
N ARG A 8 25.77 -12.91 11.55
CA ARG A 8 24.32 -12.76 11.42
C ARG A 8 24.00 -11.29 11.75
N PRO A 9 23.53 -10.45 10.81
CA PRO A 9 23.26 -9.06 11.11
C PRO A 9 21.99 -8.95 11.97
N GLY A 10 22.13 -8.29 13.13
CA GLY A 10 21.08 -7.55 13.85
C GLY A 10 19.73 -8.24 14.05
N THR A 11 19.60 -9.03 15.10
CA THR A 11 18.27 -9.41 15.66
C THR A 11 18.02 -8.60 16.94
N ASP A 12 18.11 -7.28 16.83
CA ASP A 12 17.72 -6.32 17.86
C ASP A 12 17.11 -5.06 17.21
N ARG A 13 16.25 -5.29 16.22
CA ARG A 13 15.29 -4.27 15.79
C ARG A 13 14.06 -4.46 16.64
N ASP A 14 13.57 -3.37 17.24
CA ASP A 14 12.32 -3.39 17.97
C ASP A 14 11.19 -3.84 17.01
N PRO A 15 10.35 -4.82 17.40
CA PRO A 15 9.28 -5.30 16.53
C PRO A 15 8.28 -4.19 16.17
N PHE A 16 8.08 -3.19 17.04
CA PHE A 16 7.26 -2.03 16.76
C PHE A 16 7.92 -1.09 15.76
N GLU A 17 9.23 -0.83 15.88
CA GLU A 17 9.95 -0.02 14.86
C GLU A 17 9.88 -0.66 13.48
N THR A 18 10.02 -1.98 13.42
CA THR A 18 9.90 -2.73 12.16
C THR A 18 8.49 -2.62 11.57
N LEU A 19 7.45 -2.67 12.41
CA LEU A 19 6.06 -2.51 11.97
C LEU A 19 5.80 -1.08 11.47
N VAL A 20 6.30 -0.07 12.18
CA VAL A 20 6.19 1.34 11.79
C VAL A 20 6.92 1.60 10.48
N ASP A 21 8.13 1.06 10.28
CA ASP A 21 8.85 1.16 9.01
C ASP A 21 8.05 0.56 7.85
N VAL A 22 7.44 -0.62 8.05
CA VAL A 22 6.57 -1.26 7.05
C VAL A 22 5.33 -0.40 6.77
N LEU A 23 4.69 0.17 7.80
CA LEU A 23 3.55 1.08 7.67
C LEU A 23 3.92 2.39 6.96
N THR A 24 5.15 2.88 7.16
CA THR A 24 5.64 4.13 6.55
C THR A 24 6.06 3.91 5.11
N ALA A 25 6.57 2.72 4.78
CA ALA A 25 6.85 2.27 3.43
C ALA A 25 5.59 1.86 2.65
N ALA A 26 4.50 1.54 3.36
CA ALA A 26 3.23 1.14 2.76
C ALA A 26 2.66 2.30 1.92
N THR A 27 2.25 1.97 0.69
CA THR A 27 1.61 2.96 -0.18
C THR A 27 0.20 3.25 0.32
N ARG A 28 -0.40 4.36 -0.13
CA ARG A 28 -1.78 4.72 0.19
C ARG A 28 -2.78 3.57 -0.04
N TYR A 29 -2.54 2.75 -1.05
CA TYR A 29 -3.39 1.60 -1.38
C TYR A 29 -3.21 0.43 -0.40
N ASP A 30 -2.00 0.20 0.10
CA ASP A 30 -1.72 -0.82 1.12
C ASP A 30 -2.40 -0.49 2.45
N LEU A 31 -2.45 0.79 2.80
CA LEU A 31 -3.19 1.28 3.97
C LEU A 31 -4.70 1.05 3.84
N VAL A 32 -5.29 1.33 2.67
CA VAL A 32 -6.72 1.05 2.44
C VAL A 32 -7.02 -0.44 2.47
N LEU A 33 -6.12 -1.27 1.92
CA LEU A 33 -6.24 -2.72 2.02
C LEU A 33 -6.15 -3.22 3.47
N GLY A 34 -5.36 -2.56 4.31
CA GLY A 34 -5.25 -2.84 5.75
C GLY A 34 -6.47 -2.44 6.58
N ILE A 35 -7.27 -1.46 6.13
CA ILE A 35 -8.48 -1.00 6.84
C ILE A 35 -9.55 -2.10 6.89
N VAL A 36 -9.69 -2.89 5.83
CA VAL A 36 -10.69 -3.97 5.76
C VAL A 36 -10.50 -5.02 6.86
N PRO A 37 -9.35 -5.73 6.97
CA PRO A 37 -9.14 -6.71 8.03
C PRO A 37 -9.15 -6.08 9.43
N LEU A 38 -8.71 -4.83 9.58
CA LEU A 38 -8.79 -4.10 10.84
C LEU A 38 -10.25 -3.89 11.28
N ALA A 39 -11.12 -3.44 10.37
CA ALA A 39 -12.54 -3.22 10.65
C ALA A 39 -13.26 -4.51 11.09
N PHE A 40 -12.96 -5.63 10.43
CA PHE A 40 -13.50 -6.95 10.82
C PHE A 40 -12.97 -7.41 12.19
N THR A 41 -11.70 -7.14 12.50
CA THR A 41 -11.11 -7.46 13.81
C THR A 41 -11.77 -6.66 14.93
N VAL A 42 -11.98 -5.35 14.71
CA VAL A 42 -12.70 -4.48 15.66
C VAL A 42 -14.13 -4.97 15.85
N ALA A 43 -14.84 -5.32 14.78
CA ALA A 43 -16.20 -5.84 14.87
C ALA A 43 -16.28 -7.16 15.66
N LEU A 44 -15.28 -8.05 15.51
CA LEU A 44 -15.20 -9.28 16.28
C LEU A 44 -14.99 -9.00 17.77
N VAL A 45 -14.09 -8.07 18.12
CA VAL A 45 -13.86 -7.65 19.50
C VAL A 45 -15.13 -7.05 20.09
N VAL A 46 -15.84 -6.19 19.35
CA VAL A 46 -17.11 -5.59 19.80
C VAL A 46 -18.18 -6.67 20.00
N ALA A 47 -18.33 -7.61 19.06
CA ALA A 47 -19.27 -8.71 19.20
C ALA A 47 -19.01 -9.55 20.46
N HIS A 48 -17.73 -9.80 20.76
CA HIS A 48 -17.35 -10.55 21.96
C HIS A 48 -17.51 -9.77 23.26
N VAL A 49 -17.08 -8.51 23.31
CA VAL A 49 -17.06 -7.72 24.55
C VAL A 49 -18.44 -7.15 24.88
N ALA A 50 -19.18 -6.69 23.87
CA ALA A 50 -20.49 -6.06 24.06
C ALA A 50 -21.67 -7.04 23.88
N GLY A 51 -21.40 -8.31 23.54
CA GLY A 51 -22.44 -9.32 23.34
C GLY A 51 -23.37 -9.05 22.15
N VAL A 52 -22.95 -8.19 21.22
CA VAL A 52 -23.71 -7.89 20.01
C VAL A 52 -23.75 -9.14 19.12
N PRO A 53 -24.90 -9.46 18.49
CA PRO A 53 -24.95 -10.60 17.58
C PRO A 53 -23.90 -10.45 16.47
N LEU A 54 -23.07 -11.49 16.30
CA LEU A 54 -21.95 -11.47 15.37
C LEU A 54 -22.36 -11.06 13.95
N ALA A 55 -23.54 -11.50 13.50
CA ALA A 55 -24.09 -11.13 12.20
C ALA A 55 -24.24 -9.60 12.02
N TRP A 56 -24.71 -8.88 13.04
CA TRP A 56 -24.83 -7.42 13.01
C TRP A 56 -23.47 -6.73 13.01
N ALA A 57 -22.53 -7.22 13.82
CA ALA A 57 -21.18 -6.67 13.87
C ALA A 57 -20.44 -6.85 12.53
N LEU A 58 -20.53 -8.04 11.93
CA LEU A 58 -19.94 -8.33 10.62
C LEU A 58 -20.62 -7.53 9.49
N ALA A 59 -21.93 -7.33 9.55
CA ALA A 59 -22.64 -6.50 8.57
C ALA A 59 -22.15 -5.05 8.58
N LEU A 60 -21.95 -4.46 9.77
CA LEU A 60 -21.37 -3.11 9.89
C LEU A 60 -19.93 -3.05 9.38
N ALA A 61 -19.10 -4.04 9.72
CA ALA A 61 -17.74 -4.14 9.21
C ALA A 61 -17.70 -4.24 7.67
N ALA A 62 -18.61 -5.03 7.09
CA ALA A 62 -18.72 -5.19 5.65
C ALA A 62 -19.08 -3.86 4.96
N VAL A 63 -20.00 -3.07 5.52
CA VAL A 63 -20.32 -1.73 4.98
C VAL A 63 -19.10 -0.81 4.99
N VAL A 64 -18.34 -0.79 6.09
CA VAL A 64 -17.11 0.01 6.19
C VAL A 64 -16.08 -0.46 5.15
N GLY A 65 -15.85 -1.77 5.04
CA GLY A 65 -14.93 -2.34 4.07
C GLY A 65 -15.32 -2.03 2.61
N LEU A 66 -16.61 -2.11 2.29
CA LEU A 66 -17.12 -1.77 0.96
C LEU A 66 -16.90 -0.28 0.63
N THR A 67 -17.09 0.61 1.61
CA THR A 67 -16.87 2.05 1.44
C THR A 67 -15.39 2.35 1.19
N ALA A 68 -14.49 1.67 1.91
CA ALA A 68 -13.04 1.80 1.72
C ALA A 68 -12.60 1.30 0.32
N ILE A 69 -13.13 0.17 -0.14
CA ILE A 69 -12.89 -0.34 -1.50
C ILE A 69 -13.42 0.64 -2.54
N ALA A 70 -14.62 1.19 -2.34
CA ALA A 70 -15.21 2.16 -3.26
C ALA A 70 -14.37 3.44 -3.37
N ASP A 71 -13.86 3.96 -2.26
CA ASP A 71 -12.95 5.11 -2.27
C ASP A 71 -11.65 4.81 -3.05
N ALA A 72 -11.04 3.66 -2.78
CA ALA A 72 -9.78 3.25 -3.42
C ALA A 72 -9.92 3.06 -4.93
N VAL A 73 -11.04 2.48 -5.38
CA VAL A 73 -11.23 2.09 -6.78
C VAL A 73 -11.85 3.20 -7.62
N PHE A 74 -12.79 3.97 -7.06
CA PHE A 74 -13.59 4.93 -7.84
C PHE A 74 -13.25 6.40 -7.56
N LEU A 75 -12.93 6.76 -6.32
CA LEU A 75 -12.66 8.15 -5.96
C LEU A 75 -11.19 8.53 -6.20
N HIS A 76 -10.28 7.58 -5.98
CA HIS A 76 -8.85 7.75 -6.19
C HIS A 76 -8.27 6.67 -7.11
N PRO A 77 -8.75 6.61 -8.37
CA PRO A 77 -8.27 5.63 -9.33
C PRO A 77 -6.75 5.79 -9.49
N PRO A 78 -6.01 4.67 -9.59
CA PRO A 78 -4.57 4.71 -9.86
C PRO A 78 -4.37 5.44 -11.18
N VAL A 79 -3.81 6.65 -11.11
CA VAL A 79 -3.33 7.36 -12.27
C VAL A 79 -2.02 6.68 -12.67
N ASP A 80 -2.07 5.87 -13.72
CA ASP A 80 -0.88 5.31 -14.37
C ASP A 80 0.11 6.44 -14.68
N GLN A 81 1.18 6.55 -13.89
CA GLN A 81 2.25 7.52 -14.12
C GLN A 81 3.14 7.12 -15.31
N GLU A 82 2.88 6.00 -15.97
CA GLU A 82 3.67 5.51 -17.11
C GLU A 82 3.42 6.26 -18.42
N VAL A 83 2.43 7.15 -18.49
CA VAL A 83 2.16 7.98 -19.69
C VAL A 83 2.61 9.42 -19.47
N THR A 84 3.65 9.67 -18.66
CA THR A 84 4.32 10.98 -18.62
C THR A 84 5.85 10.89 -18.62
N ASP A 85 6.44 9.71 -18.79
CA ASP A 85 7.85 9.58 -19.23
C ASP A 85 7.98 9.61 -20.77
N ARG A 86 6.86 9.79 -21.48
CA ARG A 86 6.86 10.11 -22.92
C ARG A 86 6.49 11.56 -23.16
N SER A 87 7.44 12.46 -22.96
CA SER A 87 7.53 13.76 -23.62
C SER A 87 8.97 14.31 -23.52
N PRO A 88 9.52 15.00 -24.53
CA PRO A 88 9.58 14.70 -25.94
C PRO A 88 11.02 14.96 -26.44
N THR A 89 11.96 14.03 -26.34
CA THR A 89 13.38 14.33 -26.64
C THR A 89 13.77 14.33 -28.12
N THR A 90 12.82 14.30 -29.05
CA THR A 90 13.13 14.56 -30.47
C THR A 90 12.57 15.91 -30.92
N GLN A 91 12.95 16.98 -30.21
CA GLN A 91 13.08 18.29 -30.82
C GLN A 91 14.35 18.29 -31.69
N ARG A 92 14.09 18.18 -33.00
CA ARG A 92 14.91 18.45 -34.21
C ARG A 92 16.29 19.12 -34.04
N PRO A 93 17.19 18.84 -34.99
CA PRO A 93 17.48 19.89 -35.98
C PRO A 93 17.02 19.57 -37.40
N ARG A 94 16.54 20.60 -38.10
CA ARG A 94 16.34 20.57 -39.55
C ARG A 94 17.69 20.29 -40.21
N GLU A 95 17.89 19.13 -40.82
CA GLU A 95 18.91 18.96 -41.86
C GLU A 95 18.37 19.50 -43.20
N ARG A 96 18.12 20.80 -43.17
CA ARG A 96 18.14 21.69 -44.33
C ARG A 96 19.56 22.23 -44.31
N ASP A 97 20.50 21.50 -44.90
CA ASP A 97 21.82 21.95 -45.37
C ASP A 97 22.71 20.73 -45.69
N ARG A 98 22.48 20.08 -46.84
CA ARG A 98 23.53 19.28 -47.48
C ARG A 98 23.48 19.47 -49.01
N PRO A 99 24.40 20.25 -49.60
CA PRO A 99 24.64 20.26 -51.02
C PRO A 99 25.57 19.09 -51.39
N THR A 100 25.13 18.23 -52.32
CA THR A 100 26.00 17.45 -53.21
C THR A 100 25.28 17.25 -54.53
#